data_AF-A0AA40P617-F1
#
_entry.id   AF-A0AA40P617-F1
#
_cell.length_a   1.000
_cell.length_b   1.000
_cell.length_c   1.000
_cell.angle_alpha   90.00
_cell.angle_beta   90.00
_cell.angle_gamma   90.00
#
_symmetry.space_group_name_H-M   'P 1'
#
loop_
_entity.id
_entity.type
_entity.pdbx_description
1 polymer ?
#
loop_
_entity_poly.entity_id
_entity_poly.type
_entity_poly.pdbx_seq_one_letter_code
_entity_poly.pdbx_strand_id
1 'polypeptide(L)'
;MFMERFDELVEQLPLDPIESQYLGQDILCQVIQRYPQIAHLVPRDLLWFFAGDCLHFMPDDEIELYQALEERRYEAEQNDEPFDWNQEKQLLSIPAQGSKH
;
A
#
# COMPACT_ATOMS: atom_id res chain seq x y z
N MET A 1 -4.07 -15.19 -19.89
CA MET A 1 -5.22 -15.32 -18.95
C MET A 1 -4.84 -14.57 -17.67
N PHE A 2 -5.78 -14.06 -16.85
CA PHE A 2 -5.42 -13.30 -15.63
C PHE A 2 -4.47 -14.08 -14.70
N MET A 3 -4.78 -15.37 -14.47
CA MET A 3 -3.97 -16.24 -13.62
C MET A 3 -2.51 -16.34 -14.11
N GLU A 4 -2.29 -16.50 -15.41
CA GLU A 4 -0.94 -16.59 -15.98
C GLU A 4 -0.12 -15.32 -15.74
N ARG A 5 -0.75 -14.14 -15.86
CA ARG A 5 -0.07 -12.85 -15.58
C ARG A 5 0.20 -12.65 -14.09
N PHE A 6 -0.67 -13.17 -13.23
CA PHE A 6 -0.48 -13.12 -11.79
C PHE A 6 0.65 -14.06 -11.34
N ASP A 7 0.71 -15.28 -11.89
CA ASP A 7 1.80 -16.21 -11.62
C ASP A 7 3.14 -15.61 -12.09
N GLU A 8 3.17 -15.01 -13.28
CA GLU A 8 4.33 -14.26 -13.79
C GLU A 8 4.74 -13.12 -12.86
N LEU A 9 3.80 -12.33 -12.34
CA LEU A 9 4.08 -11.28 -11.38
C LEU A 9 4.77 -11.82 -10.13
N VAL A 10 4.27 -12.93 -9.57
CA VAL A 10 4.83 -13.53 -8.35
C VAL A 10 6.26 -14.05 -8.58
N GLU A 11 6.53 -14.62 -9.76
CA GLU A 11 7.86 -15.10 -10.13
C GLU A 11 8.85 -13.96 -10.40
N GLN A 12 8.39 -12.85 -11.00
CA GLN A 12 9.23 -11.71 -11.36
C GLN A 12 9.49 -10.75 -10.20
N LEU A 13 8.59 -10.67 -9.20
CA LEU A 13 8.68 -9.75 -8.06
C LEU A 13 10.08 -9.70 -7.39
N PRO A 14 10.75 -10.84 -7.10
CA PRO A 14 12.08 -10.82 -6.49
C PRO A 14 13.22 -10.58 -7.49
N LEU A 15 12.99 -10.71 -8.79
CA LEU A 15 14.01 -10.66 -9.84
C LEU A 15 14.15 -9.25 -10.43
N ASP A 16 13.03 -8.62 -10.78
CA ASP A 16 12.97 -7.27 -11.32
C ASP A 16 11.85 -6.49 -10.63
N PRO A 17 12.17 -5.77 -9.53
CA PRO A 17 11.17 -5.03 -8.78
C PRO A 17 10.47 -3.94 -9.59
N ILE A 18 11.14 -3.33 -10.58
CA ILE A 18 10.61 -2.18 -11.33
C ILE A 18 9.57 -2.67 -12.35
N GLU A 19 9.93 -3.63 -13.20
CA GLU A 19 8.99 -4.20 -14.17
C GLU A 19 7.80 -4.87 -13.47
N SER A 20 8.08 -5.58 -12.37
CA SER A 20 7.03 -6.22 -11.57
C SER A 20 6.09 -5.20 -10.92
N GLN A 21 6.58 -4.02 -10.58
CA GLN A 21 5.74 -2.95 -10.05
C GLN A 21 4.71 -2.49 -11.09
N TYR A 22 5.12 -2.26 -12.35
CA TYR A 22 4.20 -1.89 -13.43
C TYR A 22 3.19 -3.00 -13.75
N LEU A 23 3.66 -4.25 -13.80
CA LEU A 23 2.78 -5.40 -14.04
C LEU A 23 1.73 -5.54 -12.93
N GLY A 24 2.13 -5.39 -11.66
CA GLY A 24 1.23 -5.47 -10.52
C GLY A 24 0.23 -4.32 -10.48
N GLN A 25 0.64 -3.10 -10.81
CA GLN A 25 -0.26 -1.96 -10.97
C GLN A 25 -1.35 -2.25 -12.01
N ASP A 26 -0.97 -2.69 -13.21
CA ASP A 26 -1.92 -2.99 -14.29
C ASP A 26 -2.90 -4.08 -13.89
N ILE A 27 -2.42 -5.16 -13.26
CA ILE A 27 -3.23 -6.27 -12.76
C ILE A 27 -4.24 -5.77 -11.71
N LEU A 28 -3.80 -5.00 -10.71
CA LEU A 28 -4.67 -4.50 -9.64
C LEU A 28 -5.70 -3.50 -10.16
N CYS A 29 -5.29 -2.54 -10.99
CA CYS A 29 -6.19 -1.58 -11.62
C CYS A 29 -7.28 -2.30 -12.42
N GLN A 30 -6.91 -3.31 -13.23
CA GLN A 30 -7.88 -4.10 -13.99
C GLN A 30 -8.87 -4.86 -13.09
N VAL A 31 -8.39 -5.46 -11.99
CA VAL A 31 -9.25 -6.19 -11.03
C VAL A 31 -10.25 -5.25 -10.37
N ILE A 32 -9.79 -4.10 -9.88
CA ILE A 32 -10.64 -3.13 -9.18
C ILE A 32 -11.66 -2.51 -10.13
N GLN A 33 -11.26 -2.14 -11.35
CA GLN A 33 -12.16 -1.60 -12.36
C GLN A 33 -13.23 -2.62 -12.80
N ARG A 34 -12.85 -3.89 -12.91
CA ARG A 34 -13.76 -4.96 -13.36
C ARG A 34 -14.66 -5.48 -12.24
N TYR A 35 -14.20 -5.42 -11.00
CA TYR A 35 -14.93 -5.87 -9.81
C TYR A 35 -14.93 -4.78 -8.72
N PRO A 36 -15.62 -3.65 -8.91
CA PRO A 36 -15.65 -2.56 -7.92
C PRO A 36 -16.14 -3.02 -6.54
N GLN A 37 -16.99 -4.05 -6.48
CA GLN A 37 -17.52 -4.63 -5.25
C GLN A 37 -16.46 -5.25 -4.34
N ILE A 38 -15.30 -5.64 -4.87
CA ILE A 38 -14.20 -6.19 -4.06
C ILE A 38 -13.09 -5.17 -3.82
N ALA A 39 -13.22 -3.93 -4.32
CA ALA A 39 -12.19 -2.89 -4.19
C ALA A 39 -11.85 -2.61 -2.71
N HIS A 40 -12.85 -2.64 -1.83
CA HIS A 40 -12.65 -2.45 -0.39
C HIS A 40 -12.03 -3.67 0.32
N LEU A 41 -11.96 -4.83 -0.34
CA LEU A 41 -11.29 -6.03 0.17
C LEU A 41 -9.81 -6.04 -0.18
N VAL A 42 -9.38 -5.20 -1.13
CA VAL A 42 -7.96 -5.07 -1.50
C VAL A 42 -7.21 -4.40 -0.34
N PRO A 43 -6.14 -5.03 0.20
CA PRO A 43 -5.36 -4.44 1.26
C PRO A 43 -4.74 -3.11 0.84
N ARG A 44 -4.85 -2.09 1.70
CA ARG A 44 -4.25 -0.77 1.44
C ARG A 44 -2.74 -0.83 1.33
N ASP A 45 -2.09 -1.69 2.12
CA ASP A 45 -0.64 -1.89 2.05
C ASP A 45 -0.21 -2.39 0.67
N LEU A 46 -1.07 -3.14 -0.02
CA LEU A 46 -0.81 -3.63 -1.38
C LEU A 46 -0.94 -2.49 -2.40
N LEU A 47 -1.96 -1.65 -2.28
CA LEU A 47 -2.14 -0.47 -3.14
C LEU A 47 -0.98 0.51 -2.97
N TRP A 48 -0.56 0.74 -1.72
CA TRP A 48 0.60 1.56 -1.40
C TRP A 48 1.90 0.97 -1.96
N PHE A 49 2.12 -0.35 -1.80
CA PHE A 49 3.30 -1.03 -2.31
C PHE A 49 3.48 -0.87 -3.82
N PHE A 50 2.42 -1.07 -4.59
CA PHE A 50 2.49 -0.89 -6.04
C PHE A 50 2.53 0.57 -6.47
N ALA A 51 1.94 1.48 -5.69
CA ALA A 51 1.89 2.92 -5.93
C ALA A 51 1.33 3.27 -7.33
N GLY A 52 1.62 4.47 -7.84
CA GLY A 52 1.17 4.93 -9.15
C GLY A 52 -0.36 4.98 -9.25
N ASP A 53 -0.92 4.39 -10.30
CA ASP A 53 -2.37 4.39 -10.53
C ASP A 53 -3.16 3.69 -9.40
N CYS A 54 -2.52 2.81 -8.63
CA CYS A 54 -3.17 2.16 -7.48
C CYS A 54 -3.55 3.15 -6.38
N LEU A 55 -2.82 4.26 -6.25
CA LEU A 55 -3.10 5.29 -5.24
C LEU A 55 -4.42 6.02 -5.50
N HIS A 56 -4.91 6.04 -6.75
CA HIS A 56 -6.23 6.62 -7.06
C HIS A 56 -7.40 5.87 -6.41
N PHE A 57 -7.17 4.63 -5.95
CA PHE A 57 -8.16 3.85 -5.21
C PHE A 57 -8.05 4.03 -3.69
N MET A 58 -7.10 4.84 -3.21
CA MET A 58 -6.97 5.23 -1.82
C MET A 58 -7.52 6.65 -1.61
N PRO A 59 -8.33 6.89 -0.57
CA PRO A 59 -8.73 8.24 -0.18
C PRO A 59 -7.53 9.04 0.35
N ASP A 60 -7.62 10.36 0.27
CA ASP A 60 -6.55 11.28 0.66
C ASP A 60 -6.10 11.07 2.11
N ASP A 61 -7.03 10.87 3.06
CA ASP A 61 -6.70 10.61 4.47
C ASP A 61 -5.84 9.34 4.65
N GLU A 62 -6.06 8.31 3.82
CA GLU A 62 -5.21 7.11 3.84
C GLU A 62 -3.84 7.41 3.21
N ILE A 63 -3.78 8.20 2.14
CA ILE A 63 -2.50 8.60 1.54
C ILE A 63 -1.66 9.38 2.56
N GLU A 64 -2.25 10.34 3.27
CA GLU A 64 -1.57 11.11 4.31
C GLU A 64 -1.07 10.21 5.46
N LEU A 65 -1.89 9.23 5.88
CA LEU A 65 -1.52 8.24 6.89
C LEU A 65 -0.26 7.45 6.49
N TYR A 66 -0.22 6.96 5.26
CA TYR A 66 0.89 6.16 4.74
C TYR A 66 2.15 7.01 4.48
N GLN A 67 2.00 8.26 4.05
CA GLN A 67 3.11 9.20 3.95
C GLN A 67 3.77 9.44 5.32
N ALA A 68 2.98 9.73 6.36
CA ALA A 68 3.48 9.92 7.72
C ALA A 68 4.16 8.64 8.26
N LEU A 69 3.65 7.46 7.88
CA LEU A 69 4.24 6.18 8.26
C LEU A 69 5.61 5.96 7.62
N GLU A 70 5.77 6.32 6.34
CA GLU A 70 7.09 6.27 5.67
C GLU A 70 8.08 7.29 6.24
N GLU A 71 7.63 8.49 6.57
CA GLU A 71 8.46 9.51 7.23
C GLU A 71 9.02 8.98 8.56
N ARG A 72 8.16 8.41 9.42
CA ARG A 72 8.61 7.80 10.68
C ARG A 72 9.54 6.62 10.47
N ARG A 73 9.28 5.79 9.45
CA ARG A 73 10.18 4.68 9.11
C ARG A 73 11.56 5.20 8.76
N TYR A 74 11.63 6.26 7.95
CA TYR A 74 12.87 6.89 7.55
C TYR A 74 13.61 7.54 8.73
N GLU A 75 12.90 8.23 9.62
CA GLU A 75 13.47 8.79 10.85
C GLU A 75 14.03 7.70 11.77
N ALA A 76 13.31 6.59 11.97
CA ALA A 76 13.77 5.46 12.75
C ALA A 76 15.00 4.79 12.12
N GLU A 77 15.03 4.62 10.79
CA GLU A 77 16.19 4.11 10.05
C GLU A 77 17.42 5.02 10.21
N GLN A 78 17.23 6.34 10.16
CA GLN A 78 18.32 7.30 10.39
C GLN A 78 18.86 7.28 11.84
N ASN A 79 17.98 7.02 12.81
CA ASN A 79 18.33 6.97 14.23
C ASN A 79 18.77 5.56 14.70
N ASP A 80 18.81 4.57 13.80
CA ASP A 80 19.09 3.16 14.10
C ASP A 80 18.11 2.56 15.14
N GLU A 81 16.86 3.03 15.12
CA GLU A 81 15.79 2.60 16.02
C GLU A 81 14.94 1.49 15.38
N PRO A 82 14.45 0.52 16.18
CA PRO A 82 13.55 -0.50 15.67
C PRO A 82 12.21 0.11 15.26
N PHE A 83 11.77 -0.17 14.04
CA PHE A 83 10.50 0.31 13.50
C PHE A 83 9.54 -0.85 13.20
N ASP A 84 8.36 -0.85 13.83
CA ASP A 84 7.28 -1.80 13.53
C ASP A 84 6.16 -1.09 12.74
N TRP A 85 6.07 -1.43 11.45
CA TRP A 85 5.08 -0.85 10.53
C TRP A 85 3.64 -1.00 11.00
N ASN A 86 3.26 -2.18 11.52
CA ASN A 86 1.88 -2.43 11.93
C ASN A 86 1.54 -1.67 13.20
N GLN A 87 2.48 -1.62 14.14
CA GLN A 87 2.31 -0.87 15.38
C GLN A 87 2.17 0.63 15.10
N GLU A 88 3.06 1.21 14.31
CA GLU A 88 3.04 2.65 13.97
C GLU A 88 1.78 3.02 13.16
N LYS A 89 1.37 2.16 12.24
CA LYS A 89 0.11 2.33 11.50
C LYS A 89 -1.08 2.35 12.44
N GLN A 90 -1.16 1.44 13.42
CA GLN A 90 -2.21 1.48 14.43
C GLN A 90 -2.17 2.76 15.26
N LEU A 91 -0.99 3.20 15.70
CA LEU A 91 -0.83 4.44 16.46
C LEU A 91 -1.33 5.67 15.69
N LEU A 92 -1.05 5.73 14.39
CA LEU A 92 -1.52 6.81 13.51
C LEU A 92 -3.00 6.69 13.13
N SER A 93 -3.53 5.47 13.06
CA SER A 93 -4.94 5.21 12.71
C SER A 93 -5.89 5.43 13.87
N ILE A 94 -5.40 5.45 15.11
CA ILE A 94 -6.17 5.88 16.27
C ILE A 94 -6.40 7.39 16.09
N PRO A 95 -7.65 7.83 15.85
CA PRO A 95 -7.92 9.25 15.81
C PRO A 95 -7.51 9.83 17.15
N ALA A 96 -7.05 11.08 17.18
CA ALA A 96 -6.97 11.86 18.40
C ALA A 96 -8.38 12.05 19.01
N GLN A 97 -9.03 10.98 19.48
CA GLN A 97 -10.23 11.00 20.30
C GLN A 97 -9.83 11.35 21.73
N GLY A 98 -9.30 12.56 21.86
CA GLY A 98 -8.87 13.15 23.11
C GLY A 98 -8.96 14.66 23.05
N SER A 99 -9.99 15.22 22.37
CA SER A 99 -10.41 16.61 22.54
C SER A 99 -11.70 16.90 21.78
N LYS A 100 -12.86 16.64 22.40
CA LYS A 100 -14.08 17.45 22.23
C LYS A 100 -15.09 17.08 23.33
N HIS A 101 -15.08 17.95 24.36
CA HIS A 101 -16.16 18.36 25.29
C HIS A 101 -17.09 17.33 25.91
#